data_AF-A0A352T584-F1
#
_entry.id   AF-A0A352T584-F1
#
_cell.length_a   1.000
_cell.length_b   1.000
_cell.length_c   1.000
_cell.angle_alpha   90.00
_cell.angle_beta   90.00
_cell.angle_gamma   90.00
#
_symmetry.space_group_name_H-M   'P 1'
#
loop_
_entity.id
_entity.type
_entity.pdbx_description
1 polymer ?
#
loop_
_entity_poly.entity_id
_entity_poly.type
_entity_poly.pdbx_seq_one_letter_code
_entity_poly.pdbx_strand_id
1 'polypeptide(L)'
;MSVLEVVEKFVSINGEGTKAGQLAVFIRFKGCNLNCKYCDTKWANEADALAQKMTKEDILEYVLSTGVKNVTLTGGEPLLRDGIEGVIECLADNNLNVEIETNGSIPLDNIRKLHKDNVTFTMDYKLSCSGMEQAMRLENFSVLNKNDTVKFVAGCHEDLVRTKQIIEKYNLYGKCNLYISPVFGMIEPEEIVDFMKDNTMNDVNMQIQLHKIIWAPDKRGV
;
A
#
# COMPACT_ATOMS: atom_id res chain seq x y z
N MET A 1 -13.85 -19.89 -12.97
CA MET A 1 -12.54 -19.26 -12.66
C MET A 1 -12.79 -17.78 -12.47
N SER A 2 -12.33 -17.19 -11.36
CA SER A 2 -12.45 -15.75 -11.15
C SER A 2 -11.49 -15.01 -12.09
N VAL A 3 -11.93 -13.87 -12.61
CA VAL A 3 -11.16 -13.03 -13.53
C VAL A 3 -10.99 -11.67 -12.88
N LEU A 4 -9.75 -11.20 -12.80
CA LEU A 4 -9.38 -9.92 -12.20
C LEU A 4 -9.09 -8.90 -13.30
N GLU A 5 -9.50 -7.65 -13.06
CA GLU A 5 -9.24 -6.52 -13.96
C GLU A 5 -7.93 -5.83 -13.56
N VAL A 6 -6.88 -6.02 -14.37
CA VAL A 6 -5.54 -5.46 -14.16
C VAL A 6 -5.34 -4.28 -15.13
N VAL A 7 -5.15 -3.07 -14.61
CA VAL A 7 -4.92 -1.86 -15.43
C VAL A 7 -3.46 -1.73 -15.87
N GLU A 8 -2.53 -2.16 -15.03
CA GLU A 8 -1.10 -2.10 -15.29
C GLU A 8 -0.39 -3.30 -14.66
N LYS A 9 0.64 -3.78 -15.34
CA LYS A 9 1.62 -4.70 -14.77
C LYS A 9 3.01 -4.37 -15.32
N PHE A 10 3.99 -4.22 -14.45
CA PHE A 10 5.34 -3.79 -14.82
C PHE A 10 6.36 -4.18 -13.76
N VAL A 11 7.64 -4.16 -14.13
CA VAL A 11 8.75 -4.30 -13.18
C VAL A 11 9.31 -2.91 -12.89
N SER A 12 9.45 -2.59 -11.61
CA SER A 12 10.19 -1.41 -11.17
C SER A 12 10.83 -1.69 -9.81
N ILE A 13 11.05 -0.66 -9.00
CA ILE A 13 11.44 -0.76 -7.59
C ILE A 13 10.28 -0.38 -6.69
N ASN A 14 10.23 -0.97 -5.48
CA ASN A 14 9.41 -0.40 -4.43
C ASN A 14 9.91 1.01 -4.10
N GLY A 15 9.03 1.99 -4.24
CA GLY A 15 9.36 3.39 -3.99
C GLY A 15 9.26 3.80 -2.53
N GLU A 16 8.66 2.93 -1.71
CA GLU A 16 8.17 3.21 -0.35
C GLU A 16 8.27 1.95 0.52
N GLY A 17 8.10 2.11 1.84
CA GLY A 17 8.04 1.02 2.81
C GLY A 17 9.38 0.32 3.06
N THR A 18 9.32 -0.84 3.72
CA THR A 18 10.50 -1.59 4.20
C THR A 18 11.37 -2.16 3.07
N LYS A 19 10.85 -2.22 1.85
CA LYS A 19 11.55 -2.71 0.65
C LYS A 19 11.91 -1.59 -0.32
N ALA A 20 11.83 -0.33 0.10
CA ALA A 20 12.20 0.82 -0.73
C ALA A 20 13.58 0.59 -1.40
N GLY A 21 13.65 0.76 -2.73
CA GLY A 21 14.86 0.55 -3.53
C GLY A 21 15.04 -0.86 -4.11
N GLN A 22 14.24 -1.86 -3.71
CA GLN A 22 14.34 -3.22 -4.24
C GLN A 22 13.44 -3.42 -5.47
N LEU A 23 13.88 -4.25 -6.43
CA LEU A 23 13.04 -4.65 -7.55
C LEU A 23 11.74 -5.33 -7.10
N ALA A 24 10.63 -5.00 -7.75
CA ALA A 24 9.32 -5.61 -7.55
C ALA A 24 8.52 -5.65 -8.87
N VAL A 25 7.69 -6.69 -9.01
CA VAL A 25 6.64 -6.75 -10.03
C VAL A 25 5.40 -6.09 -9.45
N PHE A 26 4.91 -5.04 -10.08
CA PHE A 26 3.66 -4.38 -9.72
C PHE A 26 2.52 -4.98 -10.51
N ILE A 27 1.44 -5.37 -9.82
CA ILE A 27 0.16 -5.74 -10.42
C ILE A 27 -0.88 -4.74 -9.90
N ARG A 28 -1.32 -3.83 -10.77
CA ARG A 28 -2.28 -2.78 -10.43
C ARG A 28 -3.68 -3.19 -10.86
N PHE A 29 -4.59 -3.36 -9.91
CA PHE A 29 -5.99 -3.68 -10.19
C PHE A 29 -6.82 -2.43 -10.49
N LYS A 30 -7.94 -2.61 -11.19
CA LYS A 30 -8.91 -1.55 -11.49
C LYS A 30 -9.82 -1.28 -10.29
N GLY A 31 -10.09 0.00 -10.01
CA GLY A 31 -11.19 0.41 -9.12
C GLY A 31 -10.84 0.45 -7.63
N CYS A 32 -11.37 1.45 -6.94
CA CYS A 32 -11.21 1.68 -5.50
C CYS A 32 -12.57 2.00 -4.87
N ASN A 33 -12.76 1.64 -3.60
CA ASN A 33 -13.92 2.03 -2.81
C ASN A 33 -13.78 3.42 -2.17
N LEU A 34 -12.61 4.05 -2.29
CA LEU A 34 -12.33 5.40 -1.78
C LEU A 34 -12.07 6.37 -2.94
N ASN A 35 -12.31 7.66 -2.71
CA ASN A 35 -12.04 8.74 -3.67
C ASN A 35 -11.15 9.81 -3.02
N CYS A 36 -9.95 9.42 -2.61
CA CYS A 36 -9.01 10.28 -1.89
C CYS A 36 -8.68 11.55 -2.70
N LYS A 37 -8.69 12.72 -2.05
CA LYS A 37 -8.43 14.01 -2.71
C LYS A 37 -7.09 14.09 -3.45
N TYR A 38 -6.06 13.41 -2.95
CA TYR A 38 -4.70 13.42 -3.47
C TYR A 38 -4.30 12.14 -4.22
N CYS A 39 -5.27 11.33 -4.67
CA CYS A 39 -4.97 10.07 -5.35
C CYS A 39 -4.18 10.29 -6.66
N ASP A 40 -2.95 9.82 -6.72
CA ASP A 40 -2.07 9.91 -7.91
C ASP A 40 -2.45 8.89 -9.00
N THR A 41 -3.15 7.83 -8.63
CA THR A 41 -3.67 6.81 -9.58
C THR A 41 -5.18 6.91 -9.81
N LYS A 42 -5.78 8.10 -9.68
CA LYS A 42 -7.24 8.26 -9.84
C LYS A 42 -7.77 7.71 -11.16
N TRP A 43 -7.01 7.89 -12.23
CA TRP A 43 -7.32 7.39 -13.58
C TRP A 43 -7.56 5.86 -13.62
N ALA A 44 -6.95 5.08 -12.73
CA ALA A 44 -7.10 3.63 -12.67
C ALA A 44 -8.42 3.18 -11.99
N ASN A 45 -9.12 4.12 -11.35
CA ASN A 45 -10.36 3.87 -10.62
C ASN A 45 -11.61 4.20 -11.44
N GLU A 46 -11.45 4.92 -12.54
CA GLU A 46 -12.56 5.38 -13.38
C GLU A 46 -13.19 4.22 -14.15
N ALA A 47 -14.49 4.34 -14.44
CA ALA A 47 -15.27 3.26 -15.08
C ALA A 47 -14.74 2.90 -16.48
N ASP A 48 -14.21 3.88 -17.21
CA ASP A 48 -13.66 3.78 -18.55
C ASP A 48 -12.17 3.38 -18.58
N ALA A 49 -11.52 3.21 -17.42
CA ALA A 49 -10.14 2.75 -17.37
C ALA A 49 -10.00 1.38 -18.06
N LEU A 50 -9.09 1.29 -19.03
CA LEU A 50 -8.80 0.05 -19.74
C LEU A 50 -8.13 -0.94 -18.78
N ALA A 51 -8.63 -2.16 -18.73
CA ALA A 51 -8.05 -3.23 -17.94
C ALA A 51 -7.97 -4.52 -18.74
N GLN A 52 -6.86 -5.24 -18.56
CA GLN A 52 -6.71 -6.60 -19.01
C GLN A 52 -7.43 -7.53 -18.02
N LYS A 53 -8.28 -8.41 -18.56
CA LYS A 53 -8.85 -9.53 -17.80
C LYS A 53 -7.79 -10.61 -17.64
N MET A 54 -7.41 -10.91 -16.40
CA MET A 54 -6.39 -11.91 -16.07
C MET A 54 -6.93 -12.89 -15.03
N THR A 55 -6.62 -14.17 -15.21
CA THR A 55 -6.78 -15.20 -14.18
C THR A 55 -5.60 -15.18 -13.21
N LYS A 56 -5.68 -15.94 -12.11
CA LYS A 56 -4.53 -16.07 -11.20
C LYS A 56 -3.34 -16.76 -11.89
N GLU A 57 -3.60 -17.69 -12.82
CA GLU A 57 -2.59 -18.36 -13.62
C GLU A 57 -1.88 -17.38 -14.56
N ASP A 58 -2.63 -16.48 -15.24
CA ASP A 58 -2.03 -15.44 -16.09
C ASP A 58 -1.14 -14.47 -15.29
N ILE A 59 -1.55 -14.14 -14.06
CA ILE A 59 -0.76 -13.27 -13.18
C ILE A 59 0.51 -13.98 -12.72
N LEU A 60 0.41 -15.24 -12.28
CA LEU A 60 1.56 -16.03 -11.87
C LEU A 60 2.56 -16.21 -13.02
N GLU A 61 2.09 -16.58 -14.21
CA GLU A 61 2.94 -16.76 -15.39
C GLU A 61 3.71 -15.49 -15.72
N TYR A 62 3.02 -14.34 -15.74
CA TYR A 62 3.67 -13.06 -15.94
C TYR A 62 4.74 -12.79 -14.89
N VAL A 63 4.41 -12.92 -13.60
CA VAL A 63 5.36 -12.65 -12.50
C VAL A 63 6.60 -13.55 -12.60
N LEU A 64 6.42 -14.86 -12.79
CA LEU A 64 7.53 -15.81 -12.91
C LEU A 64 8.42 -15.48 -14.12
N SER A 65 7.84 -15.03 -15.24
CA SER A 65 8.59 -14.66 -16.45
C SER A 65 9.57 -13.49 -16.23
N THR A 66 9.35 -12.66 -15.21
CA THR A 66 10.22 -11.50 -14.91
C THR A 66 11.51 -11.89 -14.18
N GLY A 67 11.54 -13.05 -13.50
CA GLY A 67 12.61 -13.44 -12.59
C GLY A 67 12.70 -12.63 -11.28
N VAL A 68 11.80 -11.66 -11.07
CA VAL A 68 11.76 -10.83 -9.85
C VAL A 68 10.94 -11.53 -8.76
N LYS A 69 11.47 -11.54 -7.52
CA LYS A 69 10.87 -12.27 -6.39
C LYS A 69 9.85 -11.47 -5.58
N ASN A 70 9.99 -10.14 -5.54
CA ASN A 70 9.03 -9.30 -4.85
C ASN A 70 7.85 -8.98 -5.78
N VAL A 71 6.65 -9.06 -5.26
CA VAL A 71 5.42 -8.76 -5.99
C VAL A 71 4.59 -7.80 -5.15
N THR A 72 4.22 -6.67 -5.73
CA THR A 72 3.36 -5.68 -5.08
C THR A 72 2.00 -5.71 -5.75
N LEU A 73 1.00 -6.21 -5.02
CA LEU A 73 -0.41 -6.20 -5.42
C LEU A 73 -1.02 -4.88 -4.94
N THR A 74 -1.48 -4.05 -5.88
CA THR A 74 -1.89 -2.66 -5.60
C THR A 74 -3.07 -2.21 -6.48
N GLY A 75 -3.54 -0.98 -6.26
CA GLY A 75 -4.37 -0.18 -7.15
C GLY A 75 -5.81 -0.63 -7.38
N GLY A 76 -6.71 0.30 -7.74
CA GLY A 76 -7.34 1.06 -6.65
C GLY A 76 -7.24 0.31 -5.31
N GLU A 77 -8.26 -0.42 -4.88
CA GLU A 77 -8.14 -1.32 -3.71
C GLU A 77 -8.06 -2.78 -4.17
N PRO A 78 -6.90 -3.45 -4.05
CA PRO A 78 -6.70 -4.81 -4.55
C PRO A 78 -7.61 -5.82 -3.84
N LEU A 79 -7.88 -5.63 -2.54
CA LEU A 79 -8.64 -6.60 -1.75
C LEU A 79 -10.16 -6.53 -2.02
N LEU A 80 -10.63 -5.62 -2.89
CA LEU A 80 -12.00 -5.63 -3.42
C LEU A 80 -12.23 -6.67 -4.52
N ARG A 81 -11.17 -7.28 -5.06
CA ARG A 81 -11.31 -8.16 -6.23
C ARG A 81 -11.78 -9.55 -5.81
N ASP A 82 -12.86 -10.02 -6.42
CA ASP A 82 -13.31 -11.41 -6.26
C ASP A 82 -12.21 -12.37 -6.72
N GLY A 83 -11.81 -13.28 -5.83
CA GLY A 83 -10.73 -14.25 -6.09
C GLY A 83 -9.30 -13.75 -5.81
N ILE A 84 -9.14 -12.55 -5.21
CA ILE A 84 -7.82 -12.03 -4.81
C ILE A 84 -7.07 -12.96 -3.86
N GLU A 85 -7.78 -13.62 -2.92
CA GLU A 85 -7.21 -14.63 -2.01
C GLU A 85 -6.47 -15.72 -2.79
N GLY A 86 -7.10 -16.24 -3.86
CA GLY A 86 -6.49 -17.27 -4.71
C GLY A 86 -5.28 -16.77 -5.50
N VAL A 87 -5.19 -15.48 -5.82
CA VAL A 87 -3.97 -14.87 -6.42
C VAL A 87 -2.86 -14.80 -5.37
N ILE A 88 -3.18 -14.30 -4.17
CA ILE A 88 -2.22 -14.18 -3.05
C ILE A 88 -1.64 -15.54 -2.68
N GLU A 89 -2.48 -16.55 -2.48
CA GLU A 89 -2.04 -17.92 -2.17
C GLU A 89 -1.16 -18.48 -3.29
N CYS A 90 -1.59 -18.32 -4.55
CA CYS A 90 -0.88 -18.84 -5.70
C CYS A 90 0.52 -18.25 -5.84
N LEU A 91 0.68 -16.93 -5.65
CA LEU A 91 1.98 -16.27 -5.67
C LEU A 91 2.84 -16.71 -4.47
N ALA A 92 2.25 -16.73 -3.28
CA ALA A 92 2.95 -17.10 -2.05
C ALA A 92 3.47 -18.55 -2.11
N ASP A 93 2.68 -19.49 -2.61
CA ASP A 93 3.06 -20.92 -2.76
C ASP A 93 4.16 -21.15 -3.79
N ASN A 94 4.40 -20.17 -4.67
CA ASN A 94 5.52 -20.18 -5.62
C ASN A 94 6.76 -19.43 -5.08
N ASN A 95 6.89 -19.30 -3.75
CA ASN A 95 8.03 -18.68 -3.05
C ASN A 95 8.30 -17.21 -3.44
N LEU A 96 7.26 -16.48 -3.85
CA LEU A 96 7.33 -15.04 -4.11
C LEU A 96 7.04 -14.26 -2.82
N ASN A 97 7.66 -13.10 -2.65
CA ASN A 97 7.38 -12.21 -1.54
C ASN A 97 6.25 -11.26 -1.92
N VAL A 98 5.05 -11.50 -1.41
CA VAL A 98 3.85 -10.75 -1.77
C VAL A 98 3.62 -9.60 -0.78
N GLU A 99 3.67 -8.38 -1.29
CA GLU A 99 3.24 -7.18 -0.59
C GLU A 99 1.86 -6.77 -1.12
N ILE A 100 0.94 -6.49 -0.20
CA ILE A 100 -0.40 -6.00 -0.50
C ILE A 100 -0.47 -4.54 -0.04
N GLU A 101 -0.54 -3.63 -1.00
CA GLU A 101 -0.80 -2.21 -0.74
C GLU A 101 -2.31 -2.00 -0.68
N THR A 102 -2.83 -1.76 0.52
CA THR A 102 -4.27 -1.61 0.78
C THR A 102 -4.56 -0.30 1.48
N ASN A 103 -5.71 0.29 1.21
CA ASN A 103 -6.16 1.52 1.84
C ASN A 103 -6.69 1.32 3.28
N GLY A 104 -6.74 0.08 3.78
CA GLY A 104 -7.12 -0.24 5.16
C GLY A 104 -8.61 -0.06 5.49
N SER A 105 -9.47 0.14 4.50
CA SER A 105 -10.92 0.27 4.68
C SER A 105 -11.70 -1.05 4.59
N ILE A 106 -11.02 -2.17 4.35
CA ILE A 106 -11.62 -3.51 4.29
C ILE A 106 -10.88 -4.51 5.18
N PRO A 107 -11.55 -5.58 5.67
CA PRO A 107 -10.96 -6.50 6.63
C PRO A 107 -9.72 -7.22 6.09
N LEU A 108 -8.65 -7.26 6.88
CA LEU A 108 -7.42 -8.01 6.54
C LEU A 108 -7.41 -9.45 7.08
N ASP A 109 -8.33 -9.79 7.98
CA ASP A 109 -8.38 -11.07 8.68
C ASP A 109 -8.45 -12.28 7.73
N ASN A 110 -9.18 -12.15 6.62
CA ASN A 110 -9.32 -13.23 5.65
C ASN A 110 -7.98 -13.56 4.99
N ILE A 111 -7.20 -12.53 4.63
CA ILE A 111 -5.86 -12.72 4.09
C ILE A 111 -4.92 -13.26 5.16
N ARG A 112 -5.01 -12.78 6.41
CA ARG A 112 -4.16 -13.30 7.49
C ARG A 112 -4.41 -14.78 7.81
N LYS A 113 -5.65 -15.27 7.62
CA LYS A 113 -6.02 -16.70 7.76
C LYS A 113 -5.44 -17.61 6.67
N LEU A 114 -4.82 -17.06 5.63
CA LEU A 114 -4.08 -17.85 4.65
C LEU A 114 -2.77 -18.43 5.23
N HIS A 115 -2.33 -17.91 6.39
CA HIS A 115 -1.14 -18.38 7.11
C HIS A 115 0.13 -18.45 6.24
N LYS A 116 0.33 -17.42 5.41
CA LYS A 116 1.51 -17.27 4.54
C LYS A 116 2.48 -16.25 5.14
N ASP A 117 3.68 -16.70 5.53
CA ASP A 117 4.70 -15.84 6.15
C ASP A 117 5.35 -14.85 5.17
N ASN A 118 5.30 -15.15 3.88
CA ASN A 118 5.78 -14.31 2.77
C ASN A 118 4.70 -13.35 2.22
N VAL A 119 3.57 -13.20 2.93
CA VAL A 119 2.52 -12.23 2.62
C VAL A 119 2.52 -11.13 3.69
N THR A 120 2.72 -9.90 3.23
CA THR A 120 2.85 -8.70 4.07
C THR A 120 1.88 -7.62 3.61
N PHE A 121 1.38 -6.82 4.55
CA PHE A 121 0.57 -5.64 4.24
C PHE A 121 1.40 -4.37 4.30
N THR A 122 1.18 -3.48 3.34
CA THR A 122 1.43 -2.05 3.50
C THR A 122 0.06 -1.36 3.53
N MET A 123 -0.41 -1.07 4.74
CA MET A 123 -1.71 -0.47 4.98
C MET A 123 -1.59 1.05 5.02
N ASP A 124 -2.10 1.71 3.98
CA ASP A 124 -2.10 3.15 3.86
C ASP A 124 -3.25 3.76 4.65
N TYR A 125 -2.98 4.18 5.89
CA TYR A 125 -3.95 4.89 6.70
C TYR A 125 -4.26 6.26 6.07
N LYS A 126 -5.51 6.44 5.64
CA LYS A 126 -5.98 7.67 5.01
C LYS A 126 -6.38 8.68 6.08
N LEU A 127 -5.58 9.73 6.24
CA LEU A 127 -5.81 10.82 7.19
C LEU A 127 -6.79 11.86 6.65
N SER A 128 -7.06 12.90 7.42
CA SER A 128 -8.13 13.87 7.12
C SER A 128 -7.93 14.61 5.79
N CYS A 129 -6.69 14.90 5.37
CA CYS A 129 -6.41 15.50 4.06
C CYS A 129 -6.88 14.64 2.88
N SER A 130 -7.05 13.32 3.06
CA SER A 130 -7.61 12.44 2.03
C SER A 130 -9.10 12.68 1.80
N GLY A 131 -9.81 13.20 2.81
CA GLY A 131 -11.28 13.24 2.88
C GLY A 131 -11.95 11.90 3.21
N MET A 132 -11.17 10.85 3.49
CA MET A 132 -11.62 9.46 3.59
C MET A 132 -11.34 8.79 4.93
N GLU A 133 -10.89 9.53 5.96
CA GLU A 133 -10.51 8.93 7.25
C GLU A 133 -11.66 8.15 7.90
N GLN A 134 -12.90 8.60 7.77
CA GLN A 134 -14.08 7.91 8.30
C GLN A 134 -14.30 6.50 7.71
N ALA A 135 -13.66 6.17 6.58
CA ALA A 135 -13.74 4.85 5.97
C ALA A 135 -12.71 3.86 6.52
N MET A 136 -11.75 4.31 7.33
CA MET A 136 -10.71 3.45 7.89
C MET A 136 -11.29 2.41 8.85
N ARG A 137 -10.91 1.14 8.69
CA ARG A 137 -11.29 0.06 9.59
C ARG A 137 -10.21 -0.18 10.62
N LEU A 138 -10.39 0.40 11.80
CA LEU A 138 -9.38 0.38 12.87
C LEU A 138 -9.19 -1.02 13.48
N GLU A 139 -10.14 -1.94 13.27
CA GLU A 139 -10.01 -3.34 13.68
C GLU A 139 -8.84 -4.05 12.97
N ASN A 140 -8.48 -3.60 11.77
CA ASN A 140 -7.36 -4.16 11.00
C ASN A 140 -6.04 -4.09 11.76
N PHE A 141 -5.85 -3.08 12.63
CA PHE A 141 -4.66 -3.00 13.47
C PHE A 141 -4.46 -4.23 14.34
N SER A 142 -5.51 -4.96 14.70
CA SER A 142 -5.42 -6.14 15.56
C SER A 142 -4.66 -7.30 14.89
N VAL A 143 -4.76 -7.44 13.56
CA VAL A 143 -4.17 -8.56 12.80
C VAL A 143 -2.83 -8.27 12.13
N LEU A 144 -2.35 -7.03 12.26
CA LEU A 144 -1.01 -6.65 11.82
C LEU A 144 0.07 -7.26 12.74
N ASN A 145 1.21 -7.58 12.14
CA ASN A 145 2.41 -8.06 12.83
C ASN A 145 3.66 -7.27 12.39
N LYS A 146 4.83 -7.67 12.94
CA LYS A 146 6.12 -6.97 12.74
C LYS A 146 6.60 -6.90 11.29
N ASN A 147 6.08 -7.74 10.40
CA ASN A 147 6.45 -7.75 8.99
C ASN A 147 5.54 -6.81 8.17
N ASP A 148 4.41 -6.38 8.74
CA ASP A 148 3.49 -5.45 8.09
C ASP A 148 3.89 -4.00 8.35
N THR A 149 3.35 -3.11 7.52
CA THR A 149 3.58 -1.67 7.58
C THR A 149 2.25 -0.94 7.71
N VAL A 150 2.18 0.05 8.61
CA VAL A 150 1.16 1.09 8.57
C VAL A 150 1.82 2.37 8.09
N LYS A 151 1.33 2.87 6.95
CA LYS A 151 1.81 4.08 6.32
C LYS A 151 0.76 5.18 6.47
N PHE A 152 1.09 6.20 7.25
CA PHE A 152 0.28 7.39 7.45
C PHE A 152 0.62 8.41 6.37
N VAL A 153 -0.32 8.69 5.47
CA VAL A 153 -0.12 9.65 4.37
C VAL A 153 -0.66 11.01 4.80
N ALA A 154 0.25 11.86 5.30
CA ALA A 154 -0.07 13.12 5.95
C ALA A 154 0.03 14.30 4.98
N GLY A 155 -0.97 15.18 4.98
CA GLY A 155 -0.98 16.39 4.14
C GLY A 155 -0.93 17.72 4.90
N CYS A 156 -0.96 17.70 6.23
CA CYS A 156 -0.89 18.89 7.07
C CYS A 156 -0.45 18.54 8.51
N HIS A 157 -0.28 19.55 9.36
CA HIS A 157 0.09 19.35 10.76
C HIS A 157 -0.97 18.56 11.56
N GLU A 158 -2.26 18.80 11.32
CA GLU A 158 -3.35 18.08 11.99
C GLU A 158 -3.30 16.57 11.69
N ASP A 159 -2.92 16.20 10.47
CA ASP A 159 -2.69 14.81 10.06
C ASP A 159 -1.53 14.17 10.86
N LEU A 160 -0.47 14.93 11.18
CA LEU A 160 0.65 14.45 12.01
C LEU A 160 0.22 14.25 13.47
N VAL A 161 -0.52 15.21 14.03
CA VAL A 161 -1.11 15.09 15.38
C VAL A 161 -2.02 13.85 15.43
N ARG A 162 -2.84 13.66 14.41
CA ARG A 162 -3.74 12.51 14.30
C ARG A 162 -2.99 11.18 14.16
N THR A 163 -1.90 11.17 13.39
CA THR A 163 -1.01 10.01 13.25
C THR A 163 -0.50 9.54 14.60
N LYS A 164 0.07 10.47 15.39
CA LYS A 164 0.55 10.17 16.75
C LYS A 164 -0.56 9.60 17.64
N GLN A 165 -1.74 10.23 17.63
CA GLN A 165 -2.90 9.77 18.41
C GLN A 165 -3.32 8.34 18.05
N ILE A 166 -3.34 7.97 16.76
CA ILE A 166 -3.69 6.62 16.31
C ILE A 166 -2.62 5.61 16.75
N ILE A 167 -1.35 5.94 16.55
CA ILE A 167 -0.23 5.07 16.96
C ILE A 167 -0.30 4.76 18.45
N GLU A 168 -0.50 5.78 19.28
CA GLU A 168 -0.59 5.64 20.74
C GLU A 168 -1.86 4.90 21.17
N LYS A 169 -3.03 5.30 20.65
CA LYS A 169 -4.31 4.70 21.02
C LYS A 169 -4.37 3.20 20.73
N TYR A 170 -3.74 2.75 19.64
CA TYR A 170 -3.76 1.36 19.20
C TYR A 170 -2.47 0.59 19.53
N ASN A 171 -1.55 1.20 20.30
CA ASN A 171 -0.27 0.60 20.70
C ASN A 171 0.51 0.01 19.50
N LEU A 172 0.68 0.80 18.44
CA LEU A 172 1.31 0.33 17.20
C LEU A 172 2.84 0.26 17.29
N TYR A 173 3.44 0.96 18.26
CA TYR A 173 4.88 0.90 18.51
C TYR A 173 5.34 -0.54 18.76
N GLY A 174 6.38 -0.97 18.02
CA GLY A 174 6.92 -2.34 18.07
C GLY A 174 6.01 -3.43 17.51
N LYS A 175 4.73 -3.12 17.20
CA LYS A 175 3.77 -4.09 16.67
C LYS A 175 3.97 -4.32 15.17
N CYS A 176 4.18 -3.25 14.43
CA CYS A 176 4.35 -3.23 12.98
C CYS A 176 5.28 -2.07 12.61
N ASN A 177 5.71 -2.02 11.35
CA ASN A 177 6.54 -0.92 10.88
C ASN A 177 5.66 0.33 10.69
N LEU A 178 6.09 1.47 11.24
CA LEU A 178 5.34 2.72 11.17
C LEU A 178 6.06 3.70 10.25
N TYR A 179 5.32 4.24 9.30
CA TYR A 179 5.82 5.21 8.34
C TYR A 179 4.91 6.43 8.26
N ILE A 180 5.51 7.61 8.11
CA ILE A 180 4.82 8.84 7.72
C ILE A 180 5.33 9.23 6.33
N SER A 181 4.40 9.42 5.40
CA SER A 181 4.67 9.86 4.03
C SER A 181 4.01 11.20 3.77
N PRO A 182 4.71 12.16 3.13
CA PRO A 182 4.11 13.41 2.74
C PRO A 182 3.14 13.19 1.59
N VAL A 183 1.99 13.87 1.64
CA VAL A 183 1.23 14.15 0.43
C VAL A 183 2.03 15.15 -0.39
N PHE A 184 2.44 14.74 -1.59
CA PHE A 184 3.28 15.54 -2.47
C PHE A 184 2.68 16.94 -2.72
N GLY A 185 3.44 17.98 -2.41
CA GLY A 185 3.05 19.38 -2.59
C GLY A 185 2.08 19.95 -1.55
N MET A 186 1.72 19.19 -0.49
CA MET A 186 0.87 19.69 0.59
C MET A 186 1.61 19.92 1.92
N ILE A 187 2.61 19.08 2.22
CA ILE A 187 3.46 19.21 3.41
C ILE A 187 4.89 18.88 3.04
N GLU A 188 5.84 19.66 3.55
CA GLU A 188 7.25 19.42 3.30
C GLU A 188 7.78 18.31 4.22
N PRO A 189 8.71 17.45 3.74
CA PRO A 189 9.32 16.43 4.58
C PRO A 189 10.00 16.97 5.85
N GLU A 190 10.51 18.21 5.80
CA GLU A 190 11.09 18.91 6.95
C GLU A 190 10.08 19.07 8.09
N GLU A 191 8.84 19.47 7.79
CA GLU A 191 7.77 19.64 8.78
C GLU A 191 7.43 18.33 9.49
N ILE A 192 7.46 17.21 8.75
CA ILE A 192 7.25 15.87 9.31
C ILE A 192 8.39 15.51 10.27
N VAL A 193 9.64 15.75 9.86
CA VAL A 193 10.83 15.44 10.66
C VAL A 193 10.85 16.27 11.94
N ASP A 194 10.55 17.57 11.87
CA ASP A 194 10.49 18.44 13.04
C ASP A 194 9.39 18.01 14.00
N PHE A 195 8.20 17.67 13.49
CA PHE A 195 7.14 17.10 14.33
C PHE A 195 7.58 15.82 15.03
N MET A 196 8.24 14.90 14.32
CA MET A 196 8.73 13.64 14.89
C MET A 196 9.79 13.88 15.98
N LYS A 197 10.70 14.84 15.77
CA LYS A 197 11.71 15.26 16.77
C LYS A 197 11.04 15.81 18.02
N ASP A 198 10.13 16.77 17.85
CA ASP A 198 9.42 17.44 18.96
C ASP A 198 8.56 16.47 19.78
N ASN A 199 8.12 15.37 19.17
CA ASN A 199 7.29 14.35 19.79
C ASN A 199 8.04 13.05 20.17
N THR A 200 9.37 12.98 19.95
CA THR A 200 10.21 11.81 20.27
C THR A 200 9.65 10.50 19.67
N MET A 201 9.33 10.50 18.38
CA MET A 201 8.72 9.36 17.68
C MET A 201 9.78 8.34 17.20
N ASN A 202 10.50 7.70 18.14
CA ASN A 202 11.70 6.89 17.87
C ASN A 202 11.50 5.69 16.92
N ASP A 203 10.33 5.05 16.95
CA ASP A 203 10.04 3.84 16.15
C ASP A 203 9.13 4.14 14.94
N VAL A 204 9.17 5.38 14.46
CA VAL A 204 8.44 5.83 13.27
C VAL A 204 9.44 6.32 12.24
N ASN A 205 9.24 5.94 10.99
CA ASN A 205 10.10 6.33 9.88
C ASN A 205 9.42 7.43 9.07
N MET A 206 10.14 8.51 8.75
CA MET A 206 9.74 9.37 7.65
C MET A 206 10.22 8.72 6.34
N GLN A 207 9.35 8.71 5.33
CA GLN A 207 9.74 8.25 3.99
C GLN A 207 9.38 9.26 2.91
N ILE A 208 10.17 9.24 1.85
CA ILE A 208 9.91 9.94 0.60
C ILE A 208 9.50 8.93 -0.48
N GLN A 209 8.71 9.37 -1.45
CA GLN A 209 8.28 8.52 -2.57
C GLN A 209 9.39 8.46 -3.62
N LEU A 210 10.32 7.48 -3.51
CA LEU A 210 11.53 7.42 -4.34
C LEU A 210 11.23 7.47 -5.85
N HIS A 211 10.14 6.85 -6.28
CA HIS A 211 9.73 6.82 -7.67
C HIS A 211 9.44 8.23 -8.24
N LYS A 212 8.94 9.17 -7.41
CA LYS A 212 8.70 10.57 -7.81
C LYS A 212 9.98 11.42 -7.89
N ILE A 213 11.09 10.90 -7.36
CA ILE A 213 12.42 11.53 -7.42
C ILE A 213 13.21 10.99 -8.62
N ILE A 214 13.11 9.68 -8.87
CA ILE A 214 13.83 9.01 -9.97
C ILE A 214 13.21 9.33 -11.33
N TRP A 215 11.88 9.42 -11.39
CA TRP A 215 11.14 9.73 -12.60
C TRP A 215 10.27 10.97 -12.44
N ALA A 216 9.81 11.52 -13.56
CA ALA A 216 8.82 12.59 -13.54
C ALA A 216 7.60 12.14 -12.71
N PRO A 217 7.03 12.99 -11.82
CA PRO A 217 5.98 12.58 -10.89
C PRO A 217 4.72 11.99 -11.52
N ASP A 218 4.46 12.30 -12.79
CA ASP A 218 3.32 11.84 -13.58
C ASP A 218 3.63 10.62 -14.47
N LYS A 219 4.90 10.16 -14.48
CA LYS A 219 5.31 9.00 -15.27
C LYS A 219 4.66 7.74 -14.70
N ARG A 220 4.01 6.98 -15.58
CA ARG A 220 3.36 5.70 -15.27
C ARG A 220 4.25 4.52 -15.68
N GLY A 221 3.96 3.34 -15.11
CA GLY A 221 4.69 2.11 -15.40
C GLY A 221 6.16 2.15 -14.98
N VAL A 222 6.46 2.91 -13.93
CA VAL A 222 7.77 3.07 -13.30
C VAL A 222 7.64 3.04 -11.79
#